data_AF-A0A1X0NQT2-F1
#
_entry.id   AF-A0A1X0NQT2-F1
#
_cell.length_a   1.000
_cell.length_b   1.000
_cell.length_c   1.000
_cell.angle_alpha   90.00
_cell.angle_beta   90.00
_cell.angle_gamma   90.00
#
_symmetry.space_group_name_H-M   'P 1'
#
loop_
_entity.id
_entity.type
_entity.pdbx_description
1 polymer ?
#
loop_
_entity_poly.entity_id
_entity_poly.type
_entity_poly.pdbx_seq_one_letter_code
_entity_poly.pdbx_strand_id
1 'polypeptide(L)'
;MEDYPRPYCMGSHGDEAHVDLFFWVAFLSTIISDIELHLGFAESVSKRLWKVWLDEIHWDVEHKRYADRVGCPNESFSPYVGYANLYPFLLELLDDKERAMAVLELGNTQLMTPYGMMSVSYDSVGAARMAGLRHENLWMGHIWVSTNALMLRALRRKYITLLGKPAEDLFKQLRASIVVTAGGSQTTQEVYNPVTGVPESTVSLVGHRALMLALLEDYN
;
A
#
# COMPACT_ATOMS: atom_id res chain seq x y z
N MET A 1 -8.19 2.09 7.25
CA MET A 1 -7.26 1.26 8.06
C MET A 1 -7.35 1.77 9.48
N GLU A 2 -8.32 1.30 10.27
CA GLU A 2 -8.79 1.99 11.49
C GLU A 2 -7.81 1.96 12.67
N ASP A 3 -7.12 0.83 12.89
CA ASP A 3 -6.11 0.65 13.93
C ASP A 3 -4.69 0.57 13.35
N TYR A 4 -4.48 1.10 12.14
CA TYR A 4 -3.14 1.21 11.58
C TYR A 4 -2.31 2.17 12.45
N PRO A 5 -1.07 1.80 12.84
CA PRO A 5 -0.30 2.59 13.77
C PRO A 5 0.08 3.93 13.13
N ARG A 6 -0.36 5.02 13.77
CA ARG A 6 0.06 6.38 13.46
C ARG A 6 0.50 7.06 14.77
N PRO A 7 1.65 7.74 14.79
CA PRO A 7 2.03 8.56 15.94
C PRO A 7 0.98 9.63 16.19
N TYR A 8 0.72 9.92 17.46
CA TYR A 8 -0.23 10.93 17.88
C TYR A 8 0.49 11.92 18.80
N CYS A 9 0.48 13.20 18.42
CA CYS A 9 1.05 14.28 19.23
C CYS A 9 -0.06 15.24 19.65
N MET A 10 -0.25 15.38 20.96
CA MET A 10 -1.33 16.20 21.51
C MET A 10 -1.17 17.67 21.10
N GLY A 11 -2.16 18.20 20.39
CA GLY A 11 -2.18 19.59 19.95
C GLY A 11 -1.59 19.85 18.56
N SER A 12 -1.08 18.82 17.87
CA SER A 12 -0.45 18.94 16.55
C SER A 12 -1.21 18.26 15.41
N HIS A 13 -2.49 17.92 15.61
CA HIS A 13 -3.32 17.20 14.62
C HIS A 13 -3.46 17.96 13.29
N GLY A 14 -3.35 19.29 13.31
CA GLY A 14 -3.43 20.13 12.12
C GLY A 14 -2.18 20.07 11.23
N ASP A 15 -1.07 19.55 11.75
CA ASP A 15 0.23 19.51 11.07
C ASP A 15 0.55 18.12 10.51
N GLU A 16 -0.36 17.14 10.68
CA GLU A 16 -0.21 15.80 10.12
C GLU A 16 -0.55 15.76 8.62
N ALA A 17 0.22 14.99 7.87
CA ALA A 17 -0.12 14.64 6.49
C ALA A 17 -0.05 13.13 6.32
N HIS A 18 -1.21 12.51 6.04
CA HIS A 18 -1.32 11.07 5.88
C HIS A 18 -1.02 10.67 4.44
N VAL A 19 0.01 9.85 4.23
CA VAL A 19 0.54 9.54 2.90
C VAL A 19 -0.49 8.84 2.03
N ASP A 20 -1.22 7.87 2.58
CA ASP A 20 -2.28 7.16 1.87
C ASP A 20 -3.40 8.10 1.41
N LEU A 21 -3.86 9.01 2.27
CA LEU A 21 -4.89 9.99 1.93
C LEU A 21 -4.47 10.91 0.79
N PHE A 22 -3.26 11.50 0.88
CA PHE A 22 -2.77 12.42 -0.15
C PHE A 22 -2.59 11.71 -1.51
N PHE A 23 -2.12 10.47 -1.50
CA PHE A 23 -2.00 9.68 -2.73
C PHE A 23 -3.36 9.28 -3.32
N TRP A 24 -4.39 9.02 -2.49
CA TRP A 24 -5.77 8.86 -2.98
C TRP A 24 -6.31 10.14 -3.64
N VAL A 25 -6.11 11.30 -3.02
CA VAL A 25 -6.54 12.59 -3.60
C VAL A 25 -5.84 12.85 -4.93
N ALA A 26 -4.52 12.60 -4.99
CA ALA A 26 -3.76 12.74 -6.22
C ALA A 26 -4.28 11.80 -7.32
N PHE A 27 -4.51 10.52 -7.00
CA PHE A 27 -5.05 9.54 -7.94
C PHE A 27 -6.41 9.98 -8.50
N LEU A 28 -7.36 10.36 -7.63
CA LEU A 28 -8.68 10.84 -8.04
C LEU A 28 -8.58 12.12 -8.89
N SER A 29 -7.71 13.06 -8.49
CA SER A 29 -7.44 14.26 -9.27
C SER A 29 -6.89 13.93 -10.65
N THR A 30 -6.01 12.93 -10.77
CA THR A 30 -5.46 12.55 -12.09
C THR A 30 -6.52 11.96 -13.01
N ILE A 31 -7.49 11.21 -12.47
CA ILE A 31 -8.65 10.70 -13.23
C ILE A 31 -9.51 11.86 -13.74
N ILE A 32 -9.78 12.86 -12.89
CA ILE A 32 -10.54 14.05 -13.30
C ILE A 32 -9.81 14.77 -14.43
N SER A 33 -8.49 14.96 -14.30
CA SER A 33 -7.67 15.58 -15.35
C SER A 33 -7.66 14.78 -16.66
N ASP A 34 -7.69 13.45 -16.61
CA ASP A 34 -7.87 12.61 -17.80
C ASP A 34 -9.22 12.85 -18.48
N ILE A 35 -10.30 12.97 -17.70
CA ILE A 35 -11.64 13.27 -18.23
C ILE A 35 -11.68 14.67 -18.85
N GLU A 36 -11.10 15.67 -18.18
CA GLU A 36 -11.02 17.05 -18.68
C GLU A 36 -10.32 17.10 -20.04
N LEU A 37 -9.13 16.50 -20.13
CA LEU A 37 -8.36 16.44 -21.37
C LEU A 37 -9.12 15.69 -22.48
N HIS A 38 -9.79 14.59 -22.14
CA HIS A 38 -10.60 13.83 -23.09
C HIS A 38 -11.77 14.65 -23.65
N LEU A 39 -12.36 15.53 -22.83
CA LEU A 39 -13.43 16.45 -23.23
C LEU A 39 -12.92 17.74 -23.91
N GLY A 40 -11.60 17.91 -24.05
CA GLY A 40 -10.99 19.08 -24.65
C GLY A 40 -10.85 20.29 -23.72
N PHE A 41 -10.99 20.10 -22.41
CA PHE A 41 -10.71 21.12 -21.39
C PHE A 41 -9.24 21.08 -20.96
N ALA A 42 -8.75 22.20 -20.41
CA ALA A 42 -7.47 22.22 -19.73
C ALA A 42 -7.57 21.50 -18.38
N GLU A 43 -6.48 20.88 -17.94
CA GLU A 43 -6.42 20.22 -16.62
C GLU A 43 -6.61 21.25 -15.49
N SER A 44 -7.52 20.97 -14.55
CA SER A 44 -7.69 21.77 -13.33
C SER A 44 -6.45 21.72 -12.44
N VAL A 45 -5.82 20.55 -12.34
CA VAL A 45 -4.56 20.34 -11.62
C VAL A 45 -3.64 19.47 -12.48
N SER A 46 -2.49 20.01 -12.87
CA SER A 46 -1.50 19.28 -13.65
C SER A 46 -1.00 18.05 -12.89
N LYS A 47 -1.04 16.87 -13.53
CA LYS A 47 -0.52 15.62 -12.95
C LYS A 47 0.96 15.71 -12.52
N ARG A 48 1.75 16.56 -13.20
CA ARG A 48 3.17 16.77 -12.86
C ARG A 48 3.34 17.47 -11.51
N LEU A 49 2.39 18.31 -11.10
CA LEU A 49 2.47 19.01 -9.81
C LEU A 49 2.26 18.05 -8.63
N TRP A 50 1.35 17.09 -8.77
CA TRP A 50 1.12 16.06 -7.75
C TRP A 50 2.41 15.32 -7.40
N LYS A 51 3.19 14.93 -8.41
CA LYS A 51 4.48 14.28 -8.18
C LYS A 51 5.39 15.12 -7.28
N VAL A 52 5.55 16.41 -7.60
CA VAL A 52 6.43 17.30 -6.83
C VAL A 52 5.95 17.45 -5.39
N TRP A 53 4.65 17.72 -5.18
CA TRP A 53 4.11 17.93 -3.84
C TRP A 53 4.15 16.67 -2.97
N LEU A 54 3.81 15.51 -3.53
CA LEU A 54 3.83 14.26 -2.79
C LEU A 54 5.25 13.87 -2.40
N ASP A 55 6.21 14.10 -3.29
CA ASP A 55 7.63 13.85 -3.03
C ASP A 55 8.18 14.80 -1.96
N GLU A 56 7.82 16.08 -2.01
CA GLU A 56 8.25 17.09 -1.02
C GLU A 56 7.71 16.80 0.37
N ILE A 57 6.45 16.37 0.47
CA ILE A 57 5.78 16.17 1.75
C ILE A 57 6.11 14.79 2.33
N HIS A 58 6.08 13.72 1.53
CA HIS A 58 6.05 12.35 2.06
C HIS A 58 7.34 11.54 1.87
N TRP A 59 8.30 12.00 1.07
CA TRP A 59 9.55 11.25 0.88
C TRP A 59 10.52 11.47 2.04
N ASP A 60 10.70 10.43 2.84
CA ASP A 60 11.73 10.35 3.87
C ASP A 60 13.06 9.97 3.21
N VAL A 61 13.95 10.96 3.05
CA VAL A 61 15.27 10.78 2.43
C VAL A 61 16.18 9.89 3.26
N GLU A 62 16.08 9.94 4.59
CA GLU A 62 16.92 9.18 5.51
C GLU A 62 16.60 7.69 5.42
N HIS A 63 15.31 7.36 5.48
CA HIS A 63 14.83 5.97 5.43
C HIS A 63 14.48 5.48 4.01
N LYS A 64 14.63 6.33 2.99
CA LYS A 64 14.32 6.06 1.57
C LYS A 64 12.93 5.45 1.36
N ARG A 65 11.91 6.04 1.98
CA ARG A 65 10.53 5.55 1.87
C ARG A 65 9.52 6.70 1.92
N TYR A 66 8.33 6.45 1.42
CA TYR A 66 7.20 7.33 1.66
C TYR A 66 6.60 7.06 3.03
N ALA A 67 6.28 8.10 3.80
CA ALA A 67 5.69 7.96 5.13
C ALA A 67 4.75 9.13 5.46
N ASP A 68 3.92 8.94 6.49
CA ASP A 68 3.14 10.04 7.04
C ASP A 68 4.06 11.11 7.60
N ARG A 69 3.71 12.37 7.38
CA ARG A 69 4.26 13.48 8.16
C ARG A 69 3.54 13.52 9.49
N VAL A 70 4.32 13.50 10.56
CA VAL A 70 3.78 13.62 11.91
C VAL A 70 3.90 15.07 12.34
N GLY A 71 2.88 15.59 13.03
CA GLY A 71 2.91 16.97 13.56
C GLY A 71 3.85 17.16 14.76
N CYS A 72 4.68 16.17 15.08
CA CYS A 72 5.49 16.15 16.29
C CYS A 72 6.75 17.01 16.15
N PRO A 73 7.15 17.82 17.15
CA PRO A 73 8.28 18.75 17.02
C PRO A 73 9.64 18.12 16.68
N ASN A 74 9.87 16.87 17.10
CA ASN A 74 11.16 16.18 16.97
C ASN A 74 11.12 14.99 16.01
N GLU A 75 9.96 14.70 15.43
CA GLU A 75 9.78 13.58 14.51
C GLU A 75 9.16 14.15 13.25
N SER A 76 9.80 13.94 12.10
CA SER A 76 9.25 14.42 10.83
C SER A 76 8.36 13.39 10.17
N PHE A 77 8.63 12.09 10.37
CA PHE A 77 7.95 11.01 9.68
C PHE A 77 7.53 9.91 10.65
N SER A 78 6.42 9.23 10.34
CA SER A 78 5.96 8.07 11.10
C SER A 78 7.00 6.95 11.07
N PRO A 79 7.37 6.34 12.21
CA PRO A 79 8.38 5.29 12.27
C PRO A 79 7.86 3.94 11.76
N TYR A 80 6.53 3.80 11.59
CA TYR A 80 5.91 2.52 11.25
C TYR A 80 6.00 2.21 9.75
N VAL A 81 6.28 0.95 9.44
CA VAL A 81 6.33 0.38 8.09
C VAL A 81 5.13 -0.53 7.87
N GLY A 82 4.43 -0.33 6.76
CA GLY A 82 3.22 -1.04 6.41
C GLY A 82 2.61 -0.56 5.09
N TYR A 83 1.35 -0.89 4.88
CA TYR A 83 0.62 -0.55 3.65
C TYR A 83 0.61 0.94 3.32
N ALA A 84 0.60 1.83 4.32
CA ALA A 84 0.64 3.28 4.09
C ALA A 84 1.83 3.65 3.19
N ASN A 85 3.00 3.05 3.43
CA ASN A 85 4.22 3.32 2.66
C ASN A 85 4.15 2.81 1.20
N LEU A 86 3.20 1.93 0.90
CA LEU A 86 3.04 1.31 -0.43
C LEU A 86 2.07 2.06 -1.34
N TYR A 87 1.18 2.92 -0.81
CA TYR A 87 0.16 3.61 -1.61
C TYR A 87 0.67 4.36 -2.86
N PRO A 88 1.85 4.99 -2.84
CA PRO A 88 2.43 5.58 -4.06
C PRO A 88 2.56 4.57 -5.20
N PHE A 89 2.94 3.34 -4.85
CA PHE A 89 3.11 2.22 -5.78
C PHE A 89 1.76 1.55 -6.09
N LEU A 90 0.93 1.29 -5.08
CA LEU A 90 -0.38 0.64 -5.25
C LEU A 90 -1.30 1.42 -6.21
N LEU A 91 -1.20 2.75 -6.21
CA LEU A 91 -1.99 3.64 -7.06
C LEU A 91 -1.29 3.98 -8.39
N GLU A 92 -0.18 3.31 -8.71
CA GLU A 92 0.55 3.46 -9.97
C GLU A 92 1.08 4.91 -10.20
N LEU A 93 1.32 5.68 -9.13
CA LEU A 93 1.70 7.10 -9.20
C LEU A 93 3.23 7.34 -9.24
N LEU A 94 4.05 6.30 -9.08
CA LEU A 94 5.52 6.43 -9.18
C LEU A 94 6.03 6.18 -10.61
N ASP A 95 6.64 7.19 -11.22
CA ASP A 95 7.38 7.06 -12.49
C ASP A 95 8.90 7.02 -12.30
N ASP A 96 9.37 7.46 -11.15
CA ASP A 96 10.78 7.44 -10.80
C ASP A 96 11.21 6.03 -10.43
N LYS A 97 12.22 5.51 -11.15
CA LYS A 97 12.66 4.12 -11.02
C LYS A 97 13.27 3.83 -9.64
N GLU A 98 14.01 4.78 -9.07
CA GLU A 98 14.69 4.60 -7.77
C GLU A 98 13.67 4.56 -6.64
N ARG A 99 12.72 5.49 -6.63
CA ARG A 99 11.64 5.54 -5.63
C ARG A 99 10.72 4.32 -5.75
N ALA A 100 10.38 3.92 -6.97
CA ALA A 100 9.59 2.71 -7.19
C ALA A 100 10.32 1.44 -6.73
N MET A 101 11.64 1.35 -6.97
CA MET A 101 12.45 0.25 -6.46
C MET A 101 12.49 0.24 -4.93
N ALA A 102 12.66 1.40 -4.28
CA ALA A 102 12.69 1.50 -2.83
C ALA A 102 11.37 1.02 -2.19
N VAL A 103 10.21 1.39 -2.76
CA VAL A 103 8.91 0.91 -2.28
C VAL A 103 8.72 -0.59 -2.53
N LEU A 104 9.18 -1.10 -3.67
CA LEU A 104 9.17 -2.53 -3.97
C LEU A 104 10.01 -3.33 -2.97
N GLU A 105 11.24 -2.89 -2.70
CA GLU A 105 12.15 -3.55 -1.77
C GLU A 105 11.61 -3.49 -0.34
N LEU A 106 11.08 -2.35 0.09
CA LEU A 106 10.42 -2.21 1.39
C LEU A 106 9.28 -3.23 1.54
N GLY A 107 8.40 -3.32 0.55
CA GLY A 107 7.31 -4.27 0.53
C GLY A 107 7.80 -5.73 0.60
N ASN A 108 8.76 -6.09 -0.26
CA ASN A 108 9.27 -7.45 -0.35
C ASN A 108 10.01 -7.88 0.93
N THR A 109 10.78 -6.99 1.54
CA THR A 109 11.65 -7.33 2.68
C THR A 109 10.94 -7.20 4.03
N GLN A 110 10.02 -6.25 4.20
CA GLN A 110 9.42 -5.94 5.50
C GLN A 110 8.00 -6.49 5.68
N LEU A 111 7.27 -6.72 4.59
CA LEU A 111 5.83 -7.00 4.63
C LEU A 111 5.45 -8.34 4.00
N MET A 112 6.30 -8.93 3.16
CA MET A 112 6.00 -10.20 2.51
C MET A 112 6.03 -11.35 3.50
N THR A 113 4.99 -12.18 3.50
CA THR A 113 4.88 -13.43 4.27
C THR A 113 4.62 -14.61 3.33
N PRO A 114 4.68 -15.87 3.80
CA PRO A 114 4.26 -17.02 3.01
C PRO A 114 2.82 -16.95 2.49
N TYR A 115 1.96 -16.12 3.11
CA TYR A 115 0.52 -16.06 2.86
C TYR A 115 0.07 -14.77 2.16
N GLY A 116 0.99 -13.84 1.89
CA GLY A 116 0.71 -12.52 1.29
C GLY A 116 1.44 -11.41 2.01
N MET A 117 1.30 -10.18 1.52
CA MET A 117 1.83 -9.00 2.20
C MET A 117 0.94 -8.63 3.38
N MET A 118 1.53 -8.46 4.55
CA MET A 118 0.82 -8.08 5.76
C MET A 118 0.76 -6.56 5.94
N SER A 119 -0.21 -6.06 6.72
CA SER A 119 -0.53 -4.63 6.75
C SER A 119 0.53 -3.77 7.40
N VAL A 120 1.25 -4.28 8.39
CA VAL A 120 2.29 -3.58 9.17
C VAL A 120 3.41 -4.57 9.46
N SER A 121 4.68 -4.15 9.38
CA SER A 121 5.84 -5.01 9.62
C SER A 121 5.86 -5.54 11.06
N TYR A 122 6.44 -6.72 11.30
CA TYR A 122 6.50 -7.31 12.66
C TYR A 122 7.20 -6.36 13.64
N ASP A 123 8.29 -5.74 13.20
CA ASP A 123 9.03 -4.75 13.98
C ASP A 123 8.16 -3.53 14.30
N SER A 124 7.37 -3.05 13.35
CA SER A 124 6.46 -1.92 13.55
C SER A 124 5.29 -2.25 14.46
N VAL A 125 4.75 -3.47 14.40
CA VAL A 125 3.75 -3.96 15.37
C VAL A 125 4.36 -4.00 16.78
N GLY A 126 5.59 -4.50 16.92
CA GLY A 126 6.32 -4.50 18.19
C GLY A 126 6.53 -3.09 18.74
N ALA A 127 7.03 -2.18 17.90
CA ALA A 127 7.24 -0.78 18.25
C ALA A 127 5.94 -0.07 18.66
N ALA A 128 4.86 -0.26 17.89
CA ALA A 128 3.55 0.33 18.18
C ALA A 128 2.99 -0.14 19.52
N ARG A 129 3.14 -1.43 19.85
CA ARG A 129 2.74 -2.00 21.13
C ARG A 129 3.57 -1.47 22.29
N MET A 130 4.89 -1.36 22.13
CA MET A 130 5.77 -0.76 23.14
C MET A 130 5.43 0.72 23.39
N ALA A 131 5.02 1.44 22.36
CA ALA A 131 4.53 2.81 22.46
C ALA A 131 3.12 2.92 23.08
N GLY A 132 2.44 1.81 23.35
CA GLY A 132 1.12 1.78 23.98
C GLY A 132 -0.03 2.18 23.06
N LEU A 133 0.14 2.10 21.73
CA LEU A 133 -0.94 2.38 20.78
C LEU A 133 -2.08 1.37 20.95
N ARG A 134 -3.31 1.88 21.01
CA ARG A 134 -4.52 1.04 21.01
C ARG A 134 -4.68 0.34 19.67
N HIS A 135 -4.99 -0.95 19.70
CA HIS A 135 -5.20 -1.73 18.49
C HIS A 135 -6.21 -2.86 18.72
N GLU A 136 -6.83 -3.30 17.63
CA GLU A 136 -7.70 -4.49 17.61
C GLU A 136 -7.02 -5.65 16.85
N ASN A 137 -5.84 -5.38 16.28
CA ASN A 137 -5.11 -6.26 15.36
C ASN A 137 -5.95 -6.53 14.11
N LEU A 138 -6.43 -5.48 13.43
CA LEU A 138 -7.09 -5.61 12.14
C LEU A 138 -6.16 -5.11 11.03
N TRP A 139 -5.79 -3.84 11.08
CA TRP A 139 -4.81 -3.21 10.20
C TRP A 139 -3.41 -3.15 10.83
N MET A 140 -3.22 -3.80 11.98
CA MET A 140 -1.94 -3.92 12.68
C MET A 140 -1.37 -5.35 12.57
N GLY A 141 -1.02 -5.76 11.35
CA GLY A 141 -0.28 -6.98 11.07
C GLY A 141 -1.01 -8.01 10.21
N HIS A 142 -2.33 -7.90 9.99
CA HIS A 142 -3.02 -8.90 9.17
C HIS A 142 -2.85 -8.69 7.67
N ILE A 143 -3.11 -9.75 6.91
CA ILE A 143 -3.08 -9.73 5.45
C ILE A 143 -4.47 -9.37 4.96
N TRP A 144 -4.56 -8.25 4.25
CA TRP A 144 -5.79 -7.82 3.59
C TRP A 144 -5.74 -8.13 2.10
N VAL A 145 -6.70 -8.91 1.63
CA VAL A 145 -6.78 -9.34 0.22
C VAL A 145 -6.86 -8.14 -0.74
N SER A 146 -7.60 -7.10 -0.36
CA SER A 146 -7.79 -5.89 -1.18
C SER A 146 -6.47 -5.20 -1.51
N THR A 147 -5.62 -4.96 -0.51
CA THR A 147 -4.30 -4.32 -0.72
C THR A 147 -3.37 -5.21 -1.53
N ASN A 148 -3.39 -6.52 -1.29
CA ASN A 148 -2.59 -7.49 -2.04
C ASN A 148 -3.01 -7.55 -3.52
N ALA A 149 -4.31 -7.45 -3.80
CA ALA A 149 -4.83 -7.36 -5.17
C ALA A 149 -4.38 -6.07 -5.87
N LEU A 150 -4.39 -4.92 -5.17
CA LEU A 150 -3.84 -3.67 -5.70
C LEU A 150 -2.34 -3.79 -6.03
N MET A 151 -1.55 -4.45 -5.16
CA MET A 151 -0.13 -4.68 -5.41
C MET A 151 0.10 -5.53 -6.66
N LEU A 152 -0.59 -6.67 -6.78
CA LEU A 152 -0.50 -7.53 -7.96
C LEU A 152 -0.86 -6.79 -9.25
N ARG A 153 -1.94 -5.99 -9.20
CA ARG A 153 -2.36 -5.15 -10.32
C ARG A 153 -1.28 -4.12 -10.69
N ALA A 154 -0.77 -3.36 -9.72
CA ALA A 154 0.23 -2.33 -9.95
C ALA A 154 1.52 -2.92 -10.53
N LEU A 155 2.01 -4.04 -9.96
CA LEU A 155 3.14 -4.80 -10.48
C LEU A 155 2.93 -5.15 -11.95
N ARG A 156 1.79 -5.76 -12.28
CA ARG A 156 1.48 -6.19 -13.65
C ARG A 156 1.34 -5.02 -14.63
N ARG A 157 0.57 -3.99 -14.27
CA ARG A 157 0.22 -2.89 -15.20
C ARG A 157 1.38 -1.96 -15.48
N LYS A 158 2.26 -1.75 -14.50
CA LYS A 158 3.28 -0.69 -14.57
C LYS A 158 4.66 -1.18 -14.20
N TYR A 159 4.81 -1.80 -13.02
CA TYR A 159 6.14 -1.91 -12.41
C TYR A 159 6.99 -3.06 -12.94
N ILE A 160 6.42 -4.13 -13.51
CA ILE A 160 7.20 -5.13 -14.24
C ILE A 160 7.90 -4.47 -15.44
N THR A 161 7.19 -3.64 -16.20
CA THR A 161 7.78 -2.89 -17.32
C THR A 161 8.81 -1.87 -16.85
N LEU A 162 8.56 -1.17 -15.74
CA LEU A 162 9.44 -0.12 -15.22
C LEU A 162 10.71 -0.66 -14.53
N LEU A 163 10.57 -1.71 -13.72
CA LEU A 163 11.62 -2.24 -12.82
C LEU A 163 12.25 -3.54 -13.33
N GLY A 164 11.56 -4.28 -14.20
CA GLY A 164 12.02 -5.56 -14.74
C GLY A 164 11.97 -6.69 -13.72
N LYS A 165 13.06 -7.46 -13.66
CA LYS A 165 13.14 -8.73 -12.93
C LYS A 165 12.71 -8.66 -11.45
N PRO A 166 13.11 -7.66 -10.64
CA PRO A 166 12.68 -7.58 -9.24
C PRO A 166 11.16 -7.51 -9.06
N ALA A 167 10.46 -6.76 -9.93
CA ALA A 167 9.00 -6.68 -9.90
C ALA A 167 8.32 -7.95 -10.40
N GLU A 168 8.91 -8.62 -11.39
CA GLU A 168 8.43 -9.91 -11.86
C GLU A 168 8.53 -10.99 -10.76
N ASP A 169 9.63 -11.00 -10.02
CA ASP A 169 9.86 -11.95 -8.93
C ASP A 169 8.89 -11.72 -7.76
N LEU A 170 8.72 -10.46 -7.32
CA LEU A 170 7.72 -10.13 -6.31
C LEU A 170 6.30 -10.48 -6.75
N PHE A 171 5.95 -10.22 -8.02
CA PHE A 171 4.63 -10.58 -8.56
C PHE A 171 4.40 -12.10 -8.49
N LYS A 172 5.38 -12.90 -8.92
CA LYS A 172 5.29 -14.37 -8.88
C LYS A 172 5.18 -14.90 -7.44
N GLN A 173 6.00 -14.38 -6.54
CA GLN A 173 5.98 -14.76 -5.14
C GLN A 173 4.64 -14.41 -4.48
N LEU A 174 4.19 -13.17 -4.64
CA LEU A 174 2.93 -12.70 -4.06
C LEU A 174 1.72 -13.46 -4.60
N ARG A 175 1.69 -13.70 -5.92
CA ARG A 175 0.64 -14.49 -6.57
C ARG A 175 0.58 -15.90 -5.98
N ALA A 176 1.73 -16.56 -5.83
CA ALA A 176 1.80 -17.90 -5.25
C ALA A 176 1.30 -17.92 -3.79
N SER A 177 1.76 -16.98 -2.96
CA SER A 177 1.34 -16.85 -1.57
C SER A 177 -0.17 -16.66 -1.42
N ILE A 178 -0.77 -15.78 -2.22
CA ILE A 178 -2.22 -15.52 -2.15
C ILE A 178 -3.04 -16.72 -2.64
N VAL A 179 -2.58 -17.45 -3.65
CA VAL A 179 -3.23 -18.69 -4.11
C VAL A 179 -3.22 -19.76 -3.01
N VAL A 180 -2.10 -19.90 -2.29
CA VAL A 180 -2.00 -20.81 -1.13
C VAL A 180 -3.00 -20.41 -0.05
N THR A 181 -3.05 -19.13 0.31
CA THR A 181 -3.97 -18.59 1.33
C THR A 181 -5.44 -18.77 0.97
N ALA A 182 -5.80 -18.65 -0.31
CA ALA A 182 -7.16 -18.88 -0.79
C ALA A 182 -7.58 -20.36 -0.76
N GLY A 183 -6.63 -21.30 -0.63
CA GLY A 183 -6.89 -22.71 -0.29
C GLY A 183 -7.77 -23.49 -1.28
N GLY A 184 -7.90 -23.06 -2.53
CA GLY A 184 -8.79 -23.69 -3.53
C GLY A 184 -10.29 -23.64 -3.20
N SER A 185 -10.68 -22.90 -2.16
CA SER A 185 -12.06 -22.71 -1.73
C SER A 185 -12.79 -21.73 -2.66
N GLN A 186 -14.06 -22.01 -2.98
CA GLN A 186 -14.94 -21.08 -3.71
C GLN A 186 -15.35 -19.86 -2.87
N THR A 187 -15.09 -19.88 -1.56
CA THR A 187 -15.35 -18.78 -0.63
C THR A 187 -14.04 -18.33 0.02
N THR A 188 -13.65 -17.07 -0.21
CA THR A 188 -12.48 -16.45 0.44
C THR A 188 -12.91 -15.44 1.49
N GLN A 189 -12.03 -15.24 2.44
CA GLN A 189 -12.15 -14.30 3.55
C GLN A 189 -11.39 -13.00 3.21
N GLU A 190 -11.70 -11.90 3.88
CA GLU A 190 -11.06 -10.60 3.62
C GLU A 190 -9.70 -10.47 4.30
N VAL A 191 -9.58 -11.11 5.47
CA VAL A 191 -8.45 -10.95 6.38
C VAL A 191 -7.88 -12.30 6.77
N TYR A 192 -6.56 -12.43 6.71
CA TYR A 192 -5.83 -13.64 7.08
C TYR A 192 -4.73 -13.35 8.09
N ASN A 193 -4.47 -14.33 8.94
CA ASN A 193 -3.37 -14.32 9.89
C ASN A 193 -2.02 -14.39 9.14
N PRO A 194 -1.06 -13.49 9.44
CA PRO A 194 0.22 -13.42 8.72
C PRO A 194 1.20 -14.56 9.07
N VAL A 195 0.95 -15.30 10.15
CA VAL A 195 1.80 -16.39 10.64
C VAL A 195 1.25 -17.76 10.26
N THR A 196 -0.07 -17.94 10.32
CA THR A 196 -0.72 -19.25 10.11
C THR A 196 -1.45 -19.35 8.77
N GLY A 197 -1.74 -18.22 8.11
CA GLY A 197 -2.56 -18.18 6.89
C GLY A 197 -4.04 -18.51 7.13
N VAL A 198 -4.46 -18.68 8.39
CA VAL A 198 -5.86 -18.98 8.74
C VAL A 198 -6.71 -17.71 8.54
N PRO A 199 -7.91 -17.82 7.96
CA PRO A 199 -8.81 -16.68 7.84
C PRO A 199 -9.36 -16.24 9.19
N GLU A 200 -9.45 -14.93 9.41
CA GLU A 200 -9.93 -14.34 10.67
C GLU A 200 -11.10 -13.36 10.49
N SER A 201 -11.69 -13.27 9.28
CA SER A 201 -12.88 -12.44 8.99
C SER A 201 -14.16 -13.28 8.78
N THR A 202 -15.27 -12.61 8.47
CA THR A 202 -16.47 -13.22 7.89
C THR A 202 -16.36 -13.32 6.36
N VAL A 203 -17.00 -14.32 5.77
CA VAL A 203 -16.84 -14.65 4.34
C VAL A 203 -17.27 -13.47 3.47
N SER A 204 -16.41 -13.04 2.56
CA SER A 204 -16.71 -11.96 1.61
C SER A 204 -16.78 -12.49 0.19
N LEU A 205 -17.98 -12.45 -0.38
CA LEU A 205 -18.24 -12.80 -1.78
C LEU A 205 -17.64 -11.78 -2.76
N VAL A 206 -17.41 -10.52 -2.34
CA VAL A 206 -16.95 -9.43 -3.21
C VAL A 206 -15.43 -9.43 -3.36
N GLY A 207 -14.70 -9.69 -2.26
CA GLY A 207 -13.23 -9.77 -2.28
C GLY A 207 -12.69 -10.84 -3.23
N HIS A 208 -13.38 -11.98 -3.34
CA HIS A 208 -12.99 -13.09 -4.22
C HIS A 208 -13.01 -12.72 -5.71
N ARG A 209 -14.06 -12.05 -6.19
CA ARG A 209 -14.19 -11.75 -7.64
C ARG A 209 -13.12 -10.77 -8.11
N ALA A 210 -12.83 -9.75 -7.30
CA ALA A 210 -11.78 -8.78 -7.61
C ALA A 210 -10.38 -9.44 -7.60
N LEU A 211 -10.12 -10.34 -6.65
CA LEU A 211 -8.87 -11.07 -6.58
C LEU A 211 -8.72 -12.09 -7.73
N MET A 212 -9.77 -12.85 -8.04
CA MET A 212 -9.76 -13.79 -9.17
C MET A 212 -9.60 -13.06 -10.50
N LEU A 213 -10.21 -11.90 -10.71
CA LEU A 213 -9.90 -11.08 -11.88
C LEU A 213 -8.42 -10.69 -11.92
N ALA A 214 -7.85 -10.20 -10.81
CA ALA A 214 -6.44 -9.81 -10.75
C ALA A 214 -5.46 -11.00 -10.96
N LEU A 215 -5.86 -12.22 -10.55
CA LEU A 215 -5.04 -13.43 -10.63
C LEU A 215 -5.20 -14.24 -11.94
N LEU A 216 -6.41 -14.24 -12.52
CA LEU A 216 -6.82 -15.04 -13.68
C LEU A 216 -6.83 -14.25 -15.00
N GLU A 217 -6.69 -12.93 -14.98
CA GLU A 217 -6.45 -12.16 -16.20
C GLU A 217 -5.08 -12.50 -16.78
N ASP A 218 -4.92 -13.68 -17.38
CA ASP A 218 -3.88 -13.93 -18.38
C ASP A 218 -4.30 -13.23 -19.68
N TYR A 219 -4.18 -11.90 -19.73
CA TYR A 219 -4.15 -11.21 -21.01
C TYR A 219 -2.81 -11.49 -21.67
N ASN A 220 -2.83 -12.46 -22.60
CA ASN A 220 -1.90 -12.54 -23.70
C ASN A 220 -2.02 -11.29 -24.59
#